data_AF-A0A238WQN8-F1
#
_entry.id   AF-A0A238WQN8-F1
#
_cell.length_a   1.000
_cell.length_b   1.000
_cell.length_c   1.000
_cell.angle_alpha   90.00
_cell.angle_beta   90.00
_cell.angle_gamma   90.00
#
_symmetry.space_group_name_H-M   'P 1'
#
loop_
_entity.id
_entity.type
_entity.pdbx_description
1 polymer ?
#
loop_
_entity_poly.entity_id
_entity_poly.type
_entity_poly.pdbx_seq_one_letter_code
_entity_poly.pdbx_strand_id
1 'polypeptide(L)'
;MSIGTFLEENGEKVLLVVYFVVMIVVAGPLFLVLGEAWEASDVFRPLILSLNPLIGVNLEQFSSAMFGGYLGLLVLLTLDPKKRIQGLLLWLGTVSALIGLLSIGLFIPNIDFTANVLWILSGFVVGAIVGGGRQLLEVRTASALEFRRSATLLFYLISVVVAVGLIEYHVNLPQVIEVASNEVHVQAENPSVDVDWNGIGRNTLMAGVFVVTLRRFVTYDASESFFILGPPGSGKSLFLVGKYLEALDDAVGRDTDTPLNPSGDLMELVSALDAASKDTGWKLDSTGATDIEDLRFRFISGRVFPKNIELSSLDYAGEYLEELPTALMSADEEIDNSTVRLLAQRVRDANTLVLVIDVERFHNNEPLDIEPYFDILNAASNKDVLLVATKCDILAEGFRDKQALEAYQYFDEFKEFVNDTLIQNSQAVRTLVQDTSGSEIHPVYYQTTTNENGERVPMRNQNGNVQTVGFDELLQKMG
;
A
#
# COMPACT_ATOMS: atom_id res chain seq x y z
N MET A 1 3.48 -1.64 -26.87
CA MET A 1 3.30 -2.00 -25.45
C MET A 1 2.29 -3.14 -25.40
N SER A 2 2.69 -4.32 -24.92
CA SER A 2 1.84 -5.51 -24.85
C SER A 2 0.79 -5.33 -23.76
N ILE A 3 -0.39 -5.94 -23.90
CA ILE A 3 -1.39 -6.00 -22.82
C ILE A 3 -0.80 -6.70 -21.59
N GLY A 4 0.12 -7.66 -21.79
CA GLY A 4 0.85 -8.34 -20.72
C GLY A 4 1.73 -7.40 -19.90
N THR A 5 2.58 -6.61 -20.56
CA THR A 5 3.48 -5.64 -19.88
C THR A 5 2.69 -4.53 -19.17
N PHE A 6 1.56 -4.09 -19.74
CA PHE A 6 0.69 -3.11 -19.09
C PHE A 6 0.01 -3.67 -17.83
N LEU A 7 -0.35 -4.96 -17.84
CA LEU A 7 -0.96 -5.65 -16.71
C LEU A 7 0.04 -6.00 -15.61
N GLU A 8 1.31 -6.29 -15.95
CA GLU A 8 2.37 -6.44 -14.94
C GLU A 8 2.65 -5.10 -14.24
N GLU A 9 2.81 -4.01 -14.99
CA GLU A 9 3.09 -2.69 -14.41
C GLU A 9 1.89 -2.06 -13.69
N ASN A 10 0.65 -2.39 -14.07
CA ASN A 10 -0.57 -1.77 -13.51
C ASN A 10 -1.57 -2.76 -12.90
N GLY A 11 -1.15 -4.00 -12.61
CA GLY A 11 -2.03 -5.09 -12.18
C GLY A 11 -2.89 -4.73 -10.98
N GLU A 12 -2.34 -3.99 -10.03
CA GLU A 12 -3.05 -3.50 -8.86
C GLU A 12 -4.14 -2.46 -9.17
N LYS A 13 -3.85 -1.53 -10.08
CA LYS A 13 -4.84 -0.52 -10.53
C LYS A 13 -5.99 -1.20 -11.26
N VAL A 14 -5.66 -2.20 -12.09
CA VAL A 14 -6.66 -3.02 -12.79
C VAL A 14 -7.49 -3.81 -11.80
N LEU A 15 -6.88 -4.40 -10.76
CA LEU A 15 -7.59 -5.14 -9.72
C LEU A 15 -8.61 -4.25 -8.99
N LEU A 16 -8.23 -3.04 -8.62
CA LEU A 16 -9.11 -2.09 -7.94
C LEU A 16 -10.27 -1.63 -8.84
N VAL A 17 -9.99 -1.37 -10.12
CA VAL A 17 -11.04 -1.06 -11.11
C VAL A 17 -11.96 -2.27 -11.32
N VAL A 18 -11.43 -3.49 -11.38
CA VAL A 18 -12.23 -4.72 -11.48
C VAL A 18 -13.15 -4.86 -10.28
N TYR A 19 -12.65 -4.66 -9.05
CA TYR A 19 -13.50 -4.66 -7.86
C TYR A 19 -14.60 -3.61 -7.94
N PHE A 20 -14.28 -2.40 -8.40
CA PHE A 20 -15.27 -1.35 -8.59
C PHE A 20 -16.35 -1.71 -9.63
N VAL A 21 -15.96 -2.24 -10.78
CA VAL A 21 -16.88 -2.68 -11.84
C VAL A 21 -17.79 -3.80 -11.33
N VAL A 22 -17.22 -4.81 -10.66
CA VAL A 22 -18.00 -5.90 -10.05
C VAL A 22 -18.98 -5.34 -9.02
N MET A 23 -18.55 -4.40 -8.17
CA MET A 23 -19.44 -3.74 -7.21
C MET A 23 -20.60 -3.03 -7.92
N ILE A 24 -20.37 -2.25 -8.98
CA ILE A 24 -21.46 -1.57 -9.72
C ILE A 24 -22.44 -2.56 -10.33
N VAL A 25 -21.92 -3.59 -11.01
CA VAL A 25 -22.74 -4.58 -11.70
C VAL A 25 -23.65 -5.34 -10.73
N VAL A 26 -23.13 -5.68 -9.54
CA VAL A 26 -23.89 -6.38 -8.51
C VAL A 26 -24.79 -5.43 -7.70
N ALA A 27 -24.34 -4.19 -7.47
CA ALA A 27 -25.05 -3.18 -6.69
C ALA A 27 -26.41 -2.83 -7.29
N GLY A 28 -26.50 -2.61 -8.60
CA GLY A 28 -27.74 -2.18 -9.26
C GLY A 28 -28.94 -3.09 -8.95
N PRO A 29 -28.89 -4.38 -9.31
CA PRO A 29 -29.95 -5.35 -8.98
C PRO A 29 -30.17 -5.50 -7.47
N LEU A 30 -29.09 -5.48 -6.68
CA LEU A 30 -29.19 -5.63 -5.23
C LEU A 30 -29.96 -4.46 -4.59
N PHE A 31 -29.71 -3.22 -5.02
CA PHE A 31 -30.42 -2.05 -4.48
C PHE A 31 -31.90 -2.00 -4.86
N LEU A 32 -32.29 -2.54 -6.01
CA LEU A 32 -33.71 -2.70 -6.36
C LEU A 32 -34.40 -3.69 -5.41
N VAL A 33 -33.77 -4.87 -5.18
CA VAL A 33 -34.27 -5.87 -4.23
C VAL A 33 -34.38 -5.27 -2.81
N LEU A 34 -33.37 -4.51 -2.37
CA LEU A 34 -33.39 -3.86 -1.06
C LEU A 34 -34.48 -2.77 -0.96
N GLY A 35 -34.77 -2.08 -2.06
CA GLY A 35 -35.85 -1.10 -2.14
C GLY A 35 -37.24 -1.74 -2.02
N GLU A 36 -37.47 -2.83 -2.74
CA GLU A 36 -38.70 -3.63 -2.62
C GLU A 36 -38.84 -4.21 -1.21
N ALA A 37 -37.74 -4.73 -0.64
CA ALA A 37 -37.70 -5.23 0.73
C ALA A 37 -38.09 -4.15 1.77
N TRP A 38 -37.70 -2.90 1.52
CA TRP A 38 -38.05 -1.79 2.39
C TRP A 38 -39.54 -1.46 2.35
N GLU A 39 -40.16 -1.48 1.18
CA GLU A 39 -41.60 -1.24 1.04
C GLU A 39 -42.44 -2.35 1.68
N ALA A 40 -41.97 -3.59 1.53
CA ALA A 40 -42.59 -4.79 2.10
C ALA A 40 -42.16 -5.10 3.55
N SER A 41 -41.29 -4.29 4.16
CA SER A 41 -40.71 -4.58 5.49
C SER A 41 -41.78 -4.60 6.58
N ASP A 42 -41.86 -5.74 7.27
CA ASP A 42 -42.81 -5.99 8.35
C ASP A 42 -42.21 -5.72 9.75
N VAL A 43 -40.88 -5.63 9.86
CA VAL A 43 -40.19 -5.45 11.15
C VAL A 43 -39.44 -4.13 11.22
N PHE A 44 -38.51 -3.90 10.30
CA PHE A 44 -37.60 -2.76 10.39
C PHE A 44 -38.28 -1.42 10.10
N ARG A 45 -39.18 -1.36 9.11
CA ARG A 45 -39.92 -0.15 8.80
C ARG A 45 -40.87 0.26 9.95
N PRO A 46 -41.70 -0.63 10.53
CA PRO A 46 -42.48 -0.30 11.72
C PRO A 46 -41.64 0.07 12.94
N LEU A 47 -40.50 -0.60 13.15
CA LEU A 47 -39.56 -0.26 14.23
C LEU A 47 -39.06 1.19 14.10
N ILE A 48 -38.70 1.62 12.89
CA ILE A 48 -38.26 3.02 12.65
C ILE A 48 -39.45 3.98 12.80
N LEU A 49 -40.63 3.63 12.30
CA LEU A 49 -41.84 4.45 12.47
C LEU A 49 -42.24 4.62 13.95
N SER A 50 -41.95 3.62 14.79
CA SER A 50 -42.21 3.69 16.23
C SER A 50 -41.37 4.74 16.96
N LEU A 51 -40.27 5.23 16.36
CA LEU A 51 -39.47 6.31 16.94
C LEU A 51 -40.24 7.63 17.01
N ASN A 52 -41.21 7.85 16.13
CA ASN A 52 -41.99 9.09 16.14
C ASN A 52 -42.84 9.23 17.42
N PRO A 53 -43.72 8.28 17.78
CA PRO A 53 -44.47 8.36 19.03
C PRO A 53 -43.57 8.23 20.28
N LEU A 54 -42.42 7.55 20.20
CA LEU A 54 -41.55 7.31 21.36
C LEU A 54 -40.64 8.50 21.71
N ILE A 55 -39.99 9.09 20.70
CA ILE A 55 -38.96 10.13 20.89
C ILE A 55 -39.14 11.33 19.95
N GLY A 56 -40.24 11.39 19.19
CA GLY A 56 -40.55 12.51 18.29
C GLY A 56 -39.73 12.53 17.00
N VAL A 57 -39.08 11.42 16.64
CA VAL A 57 -38.25 11.32 15.43
C VAL A 57 -39.02 10.59 14.34
N ASN A 58 -39.36 11.30 13.26
CA ASN A 58 -40.07 10.70 12.13
C ASN A 58 -39.11 9.95 11.17
N LEU A 59 -39.67 9.21 10.22
CA LEU A 59 -38.91 8.42 9.27
C LEU A 59 -37.93 9.28 8.45
N GLU A 60 -38.38 10.44 7.94
CA GLU A 60 -37.53 11.34 7.15
C GLU A 60 -36.32 11.85 7.93
N GLN A 61 -36.53 12.22 9.19
CA GLN A 61 -35.49 12.69 10.10
C GLN A 61 -34.48 11.58 10.42
N PHE A 62 -34.97 10.37 10.70
CA PHE A 62 -34.11 9.21 10.92
C PHE A 62 -33.27 8.86 9.68
N SER A 63 -33.91 8.77 8.50
CA SER A 63 -33.23 8.50 7.24
C SER A 63 -32.22 9.59 6.89
N SER A 64 -32.56 10.86 7.13
CA SER A 64 -31.66 12.00 6.95
C SER A 64 -30.44 11.93 7.85
N ALA A 65 -30.63 11.58 9.12
CA ALA A 65 -29.54 11.42 10.08
C ALA A 65 -28.63 10.22 9.73
N MET A 66 -29.20 9.07 9.38
CA MET A 66 -28.42 7.89 8.97
C MET A 66 -27.62 8.15 7.68
N PHE A 67 -28.23 8.82 6.71
CA PHE A 67 -27.54 9.24 5.49
C PHE A 67 -26.43 10.25 5.80
N GLY A 68 -26.68 11.24 6.65
CA GLY A 68 -25.65 12.15 7.15
C GLY A 68 -24.47 11.38 7.76
N GLY A 69 -24.73 10.42 8.64
CA GLY A 69 -23.70 9.58 9.26
C GLY A 69 -22.87 8.80 8.26
N TYR A 70 -23.52 8.20 7.26
CA TYR A 70 -22.84 7.56 6.13
C TYR A 70 -21.94 8.55 5.37
N LEU A 71 -22.43 9.75 5.05
CA LEU A 71 -21.64 10.78 4.36
C LEU A 71 -20.44 11.24 5.21
N GLY A 72 -20.61 11.37 6.53
CA GLY A 72 -19.53 11.69 7.46
C GLY A 72 -18.39 10.67 7.38
N LEU A 73 -18.72 9.38 7.41
CA LEU A 73 -17.75 8.31 7.24
C LEU A 73 -17.10 8.34 5.85
N LEU A 74 -17.89 8.52 4.79
CA LEU A 74 -17.40 8.55 3.41
C LEU A 74 -16.45 9.73 3.16
N VAL A 75 -16.73 10.90 3.73
CA VAL A 75 -15.83 12.05 3.69
C VAL A 75 -14.51 11.73 4.39
N LEU A 76 -14.54 11.15 5.59
CA LEU A 76 -13.31 10.74 6.28
C LEU A 76 -12.47 9.77 5.44
N LEU A 77 -13.10 8.79 4.79
CA LEU A 77 -12.40 7.86 3.90
C LEU A 77 -11.78 8.57 2.69
N THR A 78 -12.42 9.63 2.20
CA THR A 78 -11.94 10.43 1.07
C THR A 78 -10.78 11.36 1.47
N LEU A 79 -10.77 11.81 2.73
CA LEU A 79 -9.71 12.65 3.30
C LEU A 79 -8.46 11.83 3.65
N ASP A 80 -8.60 10.55 3.94
CA ASP A 80 -7.48 9.62 4.13
C ASP A 80 -6.63 9.53 2.83
N PRO A 81 -5.36 9.97 2.83
CA PRO A 81 -4.54 9.97 1.63
C PRO A 81 -4.38 8.59 1.01
N LYS A 82 -4.34 7.52 1.83
CA LYS A 82 -4.17 6.13 1.36
C LYS A 82 -5.42 5.59 0.70
N LYS A 83 -6.59 6.02 1.18
CA LYS A 83 -7.91 5.51 0.76
C LYS A 83 -8.69 6.47 -0.13
N ARG A 84 -8.14 7.64 -0.47
CA ARG A 84 -8.81 8.70 -1.23
C ARG A 84 -9.49 8.19 -2.50
N ILE A 85 -8.81 7.37 -3.31
CA ILE A 85 -9.41 6.82 -4.54
C ILE A 85 -10.56 5.87 -4.24
N GLN A 86 -10.41 5.01 -3.22
CA GLN A 86 -11.48 4.12 -2.79
C GLN A 86 -12.70 4.93 -2.33
N GLY A 87 -12.49 6.02 -1.59
CA GLY A 87 -13.52 7.00 -1.23
C GLY A 87 -14.20 7.62 -2.46
N LEU A 88 -13.43 8.13 -3.43
CA LEU A 88 -13.95 8.72 -4.67
C LEU A 88 -14.77 7.73 -5.51
N LEU A 89 -14.33 6.49 -5.61
CA LEU A 89 -15.08 5.44 -6.29
C LEU A 89 -16.34 5.06 -5.51
N LEU A 90 -16.28 5.02 -4.18
CA LEU A 90 -17.49 4.81 -3.37
C LEU A 90 -18.50 5.93 -3.55
N TRP A 91 -18.09 7.20 -3.72
CA TRP A 91 -18.99 8.29 -4.09
C TRP A 91 -19.76 8.00 -5.40
N LEU A 92 -19.08 7.48 -6.42
CA LEU A 92 -19.73 7.06 -7.66
C LEU A 92 -20.71 5.91 -7.41
N GLY A 93 -20.35 4.97 -6.54
CA GLY A 93 -21.24 3.92 -6.06
C GLY A 93 -22.47 4.49 -5.35
N THR A 94 -22.29 5.48 -4.47
CA THR A 94 -23.38 6.18 -3.76
C THR A 94 -24.32 6.86 -4.75
N VAL A 95 -23.79 7.64 -5.70
CA VAL A 95 -24.60 8.30 -6.74
C VAL A 95 -25.40 7.27 -7.54
N SER A 96 -24.78 6.15 -7.91
CA SER A 96 -25.45 5.07 -8.63
C SER A 96 -26.57 4.43 -7.80
N ALA A 97 -26.34 4.19 -6.50
CA ALA A 97 -27.34 3.67 -5.58
C ALA A 97 -28.52 4.66 -5.42
N LEU A 98 -28.23 5.96 -5.29
CA LEU A 98 -29.25 7.00 -5.19
C LEU A 98 -30.10 7.11 -6.46
N ILE A 99 -29.49 6.97 -7.65
CA ILE A 99 -30.24 6.90 -8.91
C ILE A 99 -31.14 5.65 -8.94
N GLY A 100 -30.63 4.51 -8.47
CA GLY A 100 -31.42 3.28 -8.34
C GLY A 100 -32.65 3.47 -7.45
N LEU A 101 -32.46 4.02 -6.24
CA LEU A 101 -33.57 4.30 -5.31
C LEU A 101 -34.54 5.34 -5.88
N LEU A 102 -34.03 6.38 -6.53
CA LEU A 102 -34.86 7.39 -7.21
C LEU A 102 -35.76 6.76 -8.29
N SER A 103 -35.26 5.76 -9.02
CA SER A 103 -36.01 5.12 -10.11
C SER A 103 -37.26 4.35 -9.64
N ILE A 104 -37.25 3.90 -8.38
CA ILE A 104 -38.38 3.23 -7.72
C ILE A 104 -39.14 4.17 -6.77
N GLY A 105 -38.89 5.47 -6.83
CA GLY A 105 -39.59 6.47 -6.01
C GLY A 105 -39.18 6.48 -4.53
N LEU A 106 -38.04 5.88 -4.18
CA LEU A 106 -37.53 5.81 -2.81
C LEU A 106 -36.45 6.87 -2.54
N PHE A 107 -36.30 7.18 -1.25
CA PHE A 107 -35.28 8.08 -0.69
C PHE A 107 -35.39 9.55 -1.13
N ILE A 108 -34.86 9.93 -2.31
CA ILE A 108 -34.81 11.34 -2.75
C ILE A 108 -36.20 11.98 -2.84
N PRO A 109 -37.23 11.32 -3.41
CA PRO A 109 -38.58 11.90 -3.49
C PRO A 109 -39.29 11.99 -2.13
N ASN A 110 -38.85 11.20 -1.14
CA ASN A 110 -39.53 11.03 0.14
C ASN A 110 -38.87 11.83 1.27
N ILE A 111 -37.79 12.56 1.00
CA ILE A 111 -37.07 13.34 2.03
C ILE A 111 -37.02 14.80 1.58
N ASP A 112 -37.60 15.69 2.39
CA ASP A 112 -37.31 17.11 2.26
C ASP A 112 -35.93 17.42 2.88
N PHE A 113 -34.89 17.38 2.06
CA PHE A 113 -33.52 17.67 2.48
C PHE A 113 -33.35 19.08 3.06
N THR A 114 -34.20 20.04 2.66
CA THR A 114 -34.11 21.42 3.14
C THR A 114 -34.68 21.53 4.56
N ALA A 115 -35.82 20.90 4.81
CA ALA A 115 -36.41 20.83 6.15
C ALA A 115 -35.57 19.97 7.11
N ASN A 116 -34.87 18.95 6.60
CA ASN A 116 -34.10 18.00 7.41
C ASN A 116 -32.59 18.27 7.43
N VAL A 117 -32.11 19.43 6.97
CA VAL A 117 -30.67 19.75 6.89
C VAL A 117 -29.97 19.60 8.24
N LEU A 118 -30.63 19.95 9.35
CA LEU A 118 -30.08 19.81 10.71
C LEU A 118 -29.85 18.34 11.08
N TRP A 119 -30.72 17.43 10.64
CA TRP A 119 -30.58 15.99 10.88
C TRP A 119 -29.45 15.40 10.03
N ILE A 120 -29.29 15.85 8.79
CA ILE A 120 -28.16 15.45 7.94
C ILE A 120 -26.84 15.91 8.57
N LEU A 121 -26.77 17.16 9.01
CA LEU A 121 -25.57 17.71 9.65
C LEU A 121 -25.27 17.02 10.97
N SER A 122 -26.27 16.73 11.81
CA SER A 122 -26.06 16.02 13.07
C SER A 122 -25.58 14.60 12.81
N GLY A 123 -26.21 13.90 11.86
CA GLY A 123 -25.75 12.60 11.37
C GLY A 123 -24.30 12.65 10.90
N PHE A 124 -23.96 13.60 10.04
CA PHE A 124 -22.62 13.81 9.51
C PHE A 124 -21.58 13.99 10.60
N VAL A 125 -21.86 14.86 11.57
CA VAL A 125 -20.97 15.10 12.71
C VAL A 125 -20.81 13.84 13.55
N VAL A 126 -21.90 13.11 13.83
CA VAL A 126 -21.83 11.83 14.56
C VAL A 126 -21.00 10.80 13.79
N GLY A 127 -21.24 10.63 12.48
CA GLY A 127 -20.50 9.73 11.62
C GLY A 127 -19.00 10.08 11.59
N ALA A 128 -18.68 11.36 11.45
CA ALA A 128 -17.30 11.84 11.49
C ALA A 128 -16.65 11.57 12.86
N ILE A 129 -17.32 11.90 13.98
CA ILE A 129 -16.78 11.66 15.32
C ILE A 129 -16.57 10.17 15.59
N VAL A 130 -17.52 9.31 15.20
CA VAL A 130 -17.43 7.86 15.42
C VAL A 130 -16.35 7.24 14.51
N GLY A 131 -16.26 7.68 13.25
CA GLY A 131 -15.31 7.18 12.27
C GLY A 131 -13.87 7.66 12.48
N GLY A 132 -13.70 8.92 12.86
CA GLY A 132 -12.39 9.54 13.09
C GLY A 132 -11.91 9.42 14.53
N GLY A 133 -12.82 9.25 15.49
CA GLY A 133 -12.50 9.03 16.90
C GLY A 133 -11.57 10.10 17.47
N ARG A 134 -10.53 9.64 18.20
CA ARG A 134 -9.52 10.53 18.79
C ARG A 134 -8.60 11.17 17.73
N GLN A 135 -8.47 10.58 16.54
CA GLN A 135 -7.57 11.07 15.49
C GLN A 135 -8.02 12.42 14.93
N LEU A 136 -9.30 12.79 15.06
CA LEU A 136 -9.81 14.12 14.67
C LEU A 136 -9.38 15.24 15.61
N LEU A 137 -8.98 14.91 16.84
CA LEU A 137 -8.58 15.89 17.86
C LEU A 137 -7.06 15.94 18.03
N GLU A 138 -6.33 14.99 17.44
CA GLU A 138 -4.88 14.95 17.48
C GLU A 138 -4.32 15.94 16.44
N VAL A 139 -3.93 17.13 16.90
CA VAL A 139 -3.10 18.06 16.11
C VAL A 139 -1.68 17.48 16.07
N ARG A 140 -1.42 16.58 15.13
CA ARG A 140 -0.09 16.00 14.90
C ARG A 140 0.49 16.55 13.61
N THR A 141 1.68 17.13 13.73
CA THR A 141 2.42 17.83 12.67
C THR A 141 3.32 16.90 11.83
N ALA A 142 3.14 15.57 11.89
CA ALA A 142 4.10 14.64 11.27
C ALA A 142 3.58 13.22 10.98
N SER A 143 2.27 12.95 11.10
CA SER A 143 1.71 11.62 10.76
C SER A 143 0.49 11.75 9.88
N ALA A 144 0.54 11.17 8.68
CA ALA A 144 -0.58 11.13 7.74
C ALA A 144 -1.84 10.60 8.43
N LEU A 145 -2.94 11.32 8.29
CA LEU A 145 -4.22 10.98 8.91
C LEU A 145 -4.79 9.71 8.26
N GLU A 146 -4.73 8.59 8.99
CA GLU A 146 -5.35 7.32 8.58
C GLU A 146 -6.65 7.06 9.37
N PHE A 147 -7.78 7.01 8.67
CA PHE A 147 -9.10 6.78 9.28
C PHE A 147 -9.57 5.34 9.10
N ARG A 148 -8.75 4.37 9.55
CA ARG A 148 -9.02 2.93 9.40
C ARG A 148 -10.41 2.52 9.93
N ARG A 149 -10.86 3.15 11.02
CA ARG A 149 -12.19 2.89 11.60
C ARG A 149 -13.32 3.31 10.66
N SER A 150 -13.17 4.40 9.91
CA SER A 150 -14.19 4.85 8.97
C SER A 150 -14.46 3.81 7.89
N ALA A 151 -13.41 3.28 7.27
CA ALA A 151 -13.46 2.17 6.32
C ALA A 151 -14.22 0.97 6.90
N THR A 152 -13.83 0.51 8.09
CA THR A 152 -14.47 -0.63 8.75
C THR A 152 -15.95 -0.37 9.07
N LEU A 153 -16.30 0.83 9.54
CA LEU A 153 -17.68 1.20 9.85
C LEU A 153 -18.55 1.30 8.60
N LEU A 154 -18.04 1.85 7.49
CA LEU A 154 -18.73 1.86 6.20
C LEU A 154 -19.03 0.45 5.73
N PHE A 155 -18.02 -0.44 5.80
CA PHE A 155 -18.20 -1.84 5.45
C PHE A 155 -19.32 -2.50 6.27
N TYR A 156 -19.29 -2.34 7.61
CA TYR A 156 -20.32 -2.93 8.47
C TYR A 156 -21.69 -2.30 8.23
N LEU A 157 -21.79 -0.98 8.10
CA LEU A 157 -23.05 -0.28 7.86
C LEU A 157 -23.72 -0.77 6.58
N ILE A 158 -22.97 -0.82 5.48
CA ILE A 158 -23.50 -1.30 4.19
C ILE A 158 -23.85 -2.78 4.27
N SER A 159 -22.99 -3.61 4.88
CA SER A 159 -23.23 -5.05 5.00
C SER A 159 -24.46 -5.38 5.84
N VAL A 160 -24.71 -4.62 6.92
CA VAL A 160 -25.91 -4.77 7.76
C VAL A 160 -27.16 -4.40 6.96
N VAL A 161 -27.15 -3.30 6.20
CA VAL A 161 -28.28 -2.93 5.34
C VAL A 161 -28.58 -4.03 4.31
N VAL A 162 -27.54 -4.59 3.67
CA VAL A 162 -27.70 -5.69 2.71
C VAL A 162 -28.25 -6.94 3.39
N ALA A 163 -27.71 -7.33 4.55
CA ALA A 163 -28.15 -8.53 5.25
C ALA A 163 -29.59 -8.41 5.76
N VAL A 164 -29.92 -7.26 6.37
CA VAL A 164 -31.28 -6.97 6.86
C VAL A 164 -32.28 -6.94 5.71
N GLY A 165 -31.98 -6.22 4.63
CA GLY A 165 -32.90 -6.16 3.50
C GLY A 165 -33.07 -7.50 2.79
N LEU A 166 -32.05 -8.37 2.77
CA LEU A 166 -32.19 -9.72 2.23
C LEU A 166 -33.09 -10.60 3.11
N ILE A 167 -33.00 -10.47 4.44
CA ILE A 167 -33.89 -11.16 5.37
C ILE A 167 -35.33 -10.68 5.17
N GLU A 168 -35.55 -9.36 5.17
CA GLU A 168 -36.89 -8.77 4.99
C GLU A 168 -37.50 -9.08 3.61
N TYR A 169 -36.68 -9.24 2.56
CA TYR A 169 -37.17 -9.63 1.25
C TYR A 169 -37.63 -11.08 1.16
N HIS A 170 -36.93 -12.01 1.84
CA HIS A 170 -37.18 -13.45 1.72
C HIS A 170 -37.94 -14.07 2.88
N VAL A 171 -38.05 -13.38 4.01
CA VAL A 171 -38.69 -13.88 5.22
C VAL A 171 -39.86 -12.98 5.55
N ASN A 172 -41.07 -13.48 5.30
CA ASN A 172 -42.29 -12.81 5.73
C ASN A 172 -42.40 -13.00 7.25
N LEU A 173 -42.08 -11.93 7.98
CA LEU A 173 -42.13 -11.91 9.42
C LEU A 173 -43.50 -11.37 9.86
N PRO A 174 -44.12 -11.94 10.90
CA PRO A 174 -45.37 -11.38 11.41
C PRO A 174 -45.13 -9.96 11.91
N GLN A 175 -46.04 -9.04 11.58
CA GLN A 175 -45.98 -7.66 12.07
C GLN A 175 -46.20 -7.65 13.59
N VAL A 176 -45.12 -7.51 14.35
CA VAL A 176 -45.18 -7.45 15.83
C VAL A 176 -45.61 -6.07 16.32
N ILE A 177 -45.36 -5.03 15.51
CA ILE A 177 -45.54 -3.63 15.88
C ILE A 177 -46.42 -2.95 14.82
N GLU A 178 -47.59 -2.50 15.23
CA GLU A 178 -48.43 -1.61 14.43
C GLU A 178 -48.35 -0.18 14.99
N VAL A 179 -48.04 0.78 14.13
CA VAL A 179 -47.93 2.20 14.52
C VAL A 179 -49.13 2.94 13.93
N ALA A 180 -50.12 3.24 14.77
CA ALA A 180 -51.32 3.94 14.35
C ALA A 180 -51.32 5.36 14.94
N SER A 181 -51.16 6.37 14.07
CA SER A 181 -51.31 7.82 14.28
C SER A 181 -50.46 8.48 15.40
N ASN A 182 -50.40 7.91 16.60
CA ASN A 182 -49.55 8.33 17.72
C ASN A 182 -49.36 7.25 18.81
N GLU A 183 -49.86 6.03 18.61
CA GLU A 183 -49.74 4.93 19.56
C GLU A 183 -49.04 3.73 18.91
N VAL A 184 -48.24 3.04 19.72
CA VAL A 184 -47.55 1.81 19.32
C VAL A 184 -48.34 0.65 19.90
N HIS A 185 -48.95 -0.16 19.04
CA HIS A 185 -49.66 -1.36 19.43
C HIS A 185 -48.78 -2.58 19.16
N VAL A 186 -48.60 -3.43 20.17
CA VAL A 186 -47.98 -4.75 19.99
C VAL A 186 -49.09 -5.72 19.62
N GLN A 187 -49.12 -6.17 18.36
CA GLN A 187 -50.07 -7.17 17.93
C GLN A 187 -49.65 -8.54 18.45
N ALA A 188 -50.58 -9.27 19.06
CA ALA A 188 -50.43 -10.67 19.42
C ALA A 188 -51.09 -11.53 18.34
N GLU A 189 -50.48 -11.62 17.16
CA GLU A 189 -50.91 -12.56 16.12
C GLU A 189 -50.20 -13.91 16.26
N ASN A 190 -50.82 -14.97 15.74
CA ASN A 190 -50.21 -16.30 15.62
C ASN A 190 -49.03 -16.20 14.62
N PRO A 191 -47.77 -16.32 15.06
CA PRO A 191 -46.64 -16.05 14.18
C PRO A 191 -46.47 -17.22 13.20
N SER A 192 -46.93 -17.05 11.96
CA SER A 192 -46.46 -17.88 10.85
C SER A 192 -45.32 -17.16 10.15
N VAL A 193 -44.11 -17.69 10.31
CA VAL A 193 -42.96 -17.28 9.51
C VAL A 193 -43.04 -18.04 8.20
N ASP A 194 -43.12 -17.31 7.09
CA ASP A 194 -43.06 -17.88 5.75
C ASP A 194 -41.81 -17.41 5.01
N VAL A 195 -41.26 -18.27 4.16
CA VAL A 195 -40.02 -17.99 3.43
C VAL A 195 -40.33 -17.97 1.93
N ASP A 196 -40.13 -16.81 1.30
CA ASP A 196 -40.14 -16.71 -0.14
C ASP A 196 -38.84 -17.26 -0.73
N TRP A 197 -38.94 -18.48 -1.25
CA TRP A 197 -37.83 -19.17 -1.91
C TRP A 197 -37.51 -18.60 -3.30
N ASN A 198 -38.36 -17.73 -3.87
CA ASN A 198 -38.16 -17.19 -5.19
C ASN A 198 -36.90 -16.33 -5.25
N GLY A 199 -35.92 -16.73 -6.05
CA GLY A 199 -34.69 -15.96 -6.26
C GLY A 199 -33.72 -15.93 -5.07
N ILE A 200 -34.00 -16.62 -3.96
CA ILE A 200 -33.17 -16.60 -2.74
C ILE A 200 -31.71 -16.96 -3.01
N GLY A 201 -31.45 -17.97 -3.85
CA GLY A 201 -30.10 -18.37 -4.22
C GLY A 201 -29.35 -17.28 -5.00
N ARG A 202 -30.03 -16.62 -5.95
CA ARG A 202 -29.46 -15.54 -6.74
C ARG A 202 -29.18 -14.31 -5.88
N ASN A 203 -30.14 -13.90 -5.04
CA ASN A 203 -30.02 -12.73 -4.18
C ASN A 203 -28.94 -12.94 -3.11
N THR A 204 -28.87 -14.14 -2.51
CA THR A 204 -27.81 -14.51 -1.56
C THR A 204 -26.44 -14.52 -2.21
N LEU A 205 -26.31 -15.08 -3.42
CA LEU A 205 -25.06 -15.06 -4.16
C LEU A 205 -24.63 -13.63 -4.51
N MET A 206 -25.54 -12.79 -4.99
CA MET A 206 -25.26 -11.38 -5.28
C MET A 206 -24.84 -10.62 -4.02
N ALA A 207 -25.58 -10.75 -2.92
CA ALA A 207 -25.22 -10.15 -1.64
C ALA A 207 -23.86 -10.64 -1.14
N GLY A 208 -23.58 -11.94 -1.25
CA GLY A 208 -22.30 -12.53 -0.87
C GLY A 208 -21.13 -11.98 -1.70
N VAL A 209 -21.27 -11.96 -3.02
CA VAL A 209 -20.28 -11.37 -3.93
C VAL A 209 -20.08 -9.89 -3.61
N PHE A 210 -21.16 -9.13 -3.39
CA PHE A 210 -21.11 -7.71 -3.06
C PHE A 210 -20.37 -7.46 -1.75
N VAL A 211 -20.74 -8.13 -0.66
CA VAL A 211 -20.12 -7.96 0.67
C VAL A 211 -18.65 -8.38 0.65
N VAL A 212 -18.31 -9.50 0.00
CA VAL A 212 -16.91 -9.95 -0.14
C VAL A 212 -16.09 -8.95 -0.95
N THR A 213 -16.64 -8.45 -2.07
CA THR A 213 -15.96 -7.47 -2.92
C THR A 213 -15.81 -6.13 -2.20
N LEU A 214 -16.84 -5.65 -1.51
CA LEU A 214 -16.80 -4.44 -0.71
C LEU A 214 -15.76 -4.55 0.42
N ARG A 215 -15.71 -5.69 1.11
CA ARG A 215 -14.68 -5.95 2.13
C ARG A 215 -13.30 -5.81 1.53
N ARG A 216 -13.02 -6.56 0.45
CA ARG A 216 -11.71 -6.50 -0.22
C ARG A 216 -11.38 -5.10 -0.69
N PHE A 217 -12.34 -4.41 -1.31
CA PHE A 217 -12.18 -3.06 -1.82
C PHE A 217 -11.82 -2.06 -0.71
N VAL A 218 -12.52 -2.08 0.42
CA VAL A 218 -12.31 -1.16 1.54
C VAL A 218 -11.05 -1.49 2.34
N THR A 219 -10.72 -2.78 2.50
CA THR A 219 -9.52 -3.23 3.23
C THR A 219 -8.28 -3.29 2.36
N TYR A 220 -8.36 -3.04 1.05
CA TYR A 220 -7.21 -3.14 0.15
C TYR A 220 -6.18 -2.04 0.49
N ASP A 221 -5.03 -2.45 1.00
CA ASP A 221 -3.83 -1.64 1.15
C ASP A 221 -2.79 -2.21 0.18
N ALA A 222 -2.35 -1.40 -0.79
CA ALA A 222 -1.22 -1.78 -1.64
C ALA A 222 0.07 -1.66 -0.80
N SER A 223 0.81 -2.76 -0.68
CA SER A 223 2.10 -2.80 -0.01
C SER A 223 3.08 -3.61 -0.82
N GLU A 224 4.30 -3.12 -0.93
CA GLU A 224 5.37 -3.75 -1.70
C GLU A 224 6.63 -3.83 -0.83
N SER A 225 7.16 -5.04 -0.65
CA SER A 225 8.37 -5.28 0.15
C SER A 225 9.56 -5.58 -0.77
N PHE A 226 10.61 -4.78 -0.62
CA PHE A 226 11.89 -4.95 -1.31
C PHE A 226 12.91 -5.48 -0.31
N PHE A 227 13.58 -6.56 -0.67
CA PHE A 227 14.69 -7.10 0.11
C PHE A 227 16.00 -7.02 -0.67
N ILE A 228 16.99 -6.37 -0.08
CA ILE A 228 18.28 -6.11 -0.70
C ILE A 228 19.25 -7.22 -0.34
N LEU A 229 19.76 -7.89 -1.38
CA LEU A 229 20.72 -8.97 -1.30
C LEU A 229 22.03 -8.57 -1.98
N GLY A 230 23.11 -9.04 -1.39
CA GLY A 230 24.40 -9.06 -2.06
C GLY A 230 25.61 -9.40 -1.22
N PRO A 231 26.76 -9.60 -1.88
CA PRO A 231 28.00 -10.03 -1.25
C PRO A 231 28.46 -9.11 -0.12
N PRO A 232 29.34 -9.58 0.77
CA PRO A 232 29.99 -8.72 1.76
C PRO A 232 30.74 -7.57 1.10
N GLY A 233 30.60 -6.36 1.65
CA GLY A 233 31.26 -5.17 1.11
C GLY A 233 30.66 -4.60 -0.18
N SER A 234 29.60 -5.20 -0.74
CA SER A 234 28.91 -4.71 -1.96
C SER A 234 28.14 -3.40 -1.78
N GLY A 235 28.15 -2.80 -0.59
CA GLY A 235 27.51 -1.51 -0.33
C GLY A 235 26.02 -1.57 0.01
N LYS A 236 25.46 -2.72 0.43
CA LYS A 236 24.05 -2.87 0.83
C LYS A 236 23.58 -1.84 1.87
N SER A 237 24.35 -1.67 2.93
CA SER A 237 24.01 -0.76 4.04
C SER A 237 24.01 0.70 3.57
N LEU A 238 25.05 1.10 2.83
CA LEU A 238 25.15 2.43 2.21
C LEU A 238 24.09 2.67 1.13
N PHE A 239 23.69 1.62 0.40
CA PHE A 239 22.59 1.70 -0.54
C PHE A 239 21.27 2.02 0.18
N LEU A 240 20.98 1.33 1.29
CA LEU A 240 19.77 1.61 2.06
C LEU A 240 19.78 3.02 2.68
N VAL A 241 20.93 3.47 3.18
CA VAL A 241 21.10 4.85 3.68
C VAL A 241 20.81 5.87 2.57
N GLY A 242 21.35 5.67 1.37
CA GLY A 242 21.15 6.61 0.24
C GLY A 242 19.69 6.67 -0.17
N LYS A 243 19.03 5.52 -0.18
CA LYS A 243 17.57 5.41 -0.38
C LYS A 243 16.76 6.13 0.69
N TYR A 244 17.14 6.00 1.95
CA TYR A 244 16.48 6.68 3.05
C TYR A 244 16.63 8.20 2.95
N LEU A 245 17.82 8.70 2.61
CA LEU A 245 18.06 10.14 2.44
C LEU A 245 17.24 10.74 1.30
N GLU A 246 17.14 10.07 0.16
CA GLU A 246 16.28 10.52 -0.94
C GLU A 246 14.79 10.46 -0.59
N ALA A 247 14.36 9.40 0.09
CA ALA A 247 12.98 9.31 0.56
C ALA A 247 12.64 10.40 1.57
N LEU A 248 13.61 10.82 2.39
CA LEU A 248 13.49 11.94 3.32
C LEU A 248 13.39 13.29 2.59
N ASP A 249 14.22 13.53 1.57
CA ASP A 249 14.16 14.77 0.78
C ASP A 249 12.85 14.89 0.01
N ASP A 250 12.40 13.81 -0.63
CA ASP A 250 11.12 13.74 -1.34
C ASP A 250 9.91 13.88 -0.37
N ALA A 251 10.01 13.35 0.85
CA ALA A 251 9.00 13.54 1.88
C ALA A 251 8.95 14.98 2.43
N VAL A 252 10.05 15.73 2.39
CA VAL A 252 10.07 17.17 2.72
C VAL A 252 9.48 17.98 1.56
N GLY A 253 9.71 17.56 0.31
CA GLY A 253 9.17 18.21 -0.89
C GLY A 253 7.68 17.97 -1.13
N ARG A 254 7.12 16.87 -0.63
CA ARG A 254 5.69 16.56 -0.65
C ARG A 254 5.09 16.96 0.70
N ASP A 255 3.97 17.68 0.73
CA ASP A 255 3.16 17.90 1.96
C ASP A 255 2.52 16.57 2.45
N THR A 256 3.27 15.47 2.48
CA THR A 256 2.85 14.15 2.89
C THR A 256 3.52 13.82 4.22
N ASP A 257 2.76 13.97 5.30
CA ASP A 257 3.16 13.71 6.69
C ASP A 257 3.44 12.21 7.01
N THR A 258 3.87 11.37 6.06
CA THR A 258 4.05 9.95 6.38
C THR A 258 5.42 9.70 7.00
N PRO A 259 5.51 9.23 8.26
CA PRO A 259 6.78 8.96 8.90
C PRO A 259 7.47 7.76 8.24
N LEU A 260 8.76 7.92 7.93
CA LEU A 260 9.56 6.89 7.26
C LEU A 260 9.85 5.66 8.15
N ASN A 261 9.67 5.79 9.46
CA ASN A 261 9.85 4.74 10.48
C ASN A 261 11.11 3.87 10.26
N PRO A 262 12.31 4.47 10.21
CA PRO A 262 13.56 3.73 10.05
C PRO A 262 13.87 2.86 11.28
N SER A 263 14.63 1.77 11.09
CA SER A 263 15.18 0.99 12.20
C SER A 263 16.25 1.76 12.97
N GLY A 264 16.51 1.32 14.22
CA GLY A 264 17.56 1.91 15.06
C GLY A 264 18.93 1.82 14.40
N ASP A 265 19.28 0.63 13.90
CA ASP A 265 20.53 0.34 13.20
C ASP A 265 20.72 1.24 11.97
N LEU A 266 19.65 1.45 11.18
CA LEU A 266 19.70 2.38 10.04
C LEU A 266 19.98 3.82 10.48
N MET A 267 19.36 4.27 11.57
CA MET A 267 19.59 5.62 12.10
C MET A 267 21.01 5.81 12.64
N GLU A 268 21.62 4.75 13.18
CA GLU A 268 23.03 4.75 13.58
C GLU A 268 23.95 4.92 12.37
N LEU A 269 23.70 4.19 11.28
CA LEU A 269 24.45 4.35 10.02
C LEU A 269 24.27 5.74 9.39
N VAL A 270 23.06 6.30 9.41
CA VAL A 270 22.82 7.68 8.95
C VAL A 270 23.60 8.67 9.79
N SER A 271 23.61 8.50 11.12
CA SER A 271 24.34 9.37 12.05
C SER A 271 25.86 9.25 11.84
N ALA A 272 26.36 8.04 11.60
CA ALA A 272 27.77 7.80 11.27
C ALA A 272 28.15 8.45 9.94
N LEU A 273 27.28 8.37 8.93
CA LEU A 273 27.46 9.04 7.65
C LEU A 273 27.44 10.57 7.78
N ASP A 274 26.56 11.13 8.60
CA ASP A 274 26.53 12.57 8.85
C ASP A 274 27.76 13.06 9.63
N ALA A 275 28.31 12.23 10.52
CA ALA A 275 29.57 12.49 11.21
C ALA A 275 30.82 12.33 10.32
N ALA A 276 30.69 11.68 9.14
CA ALA A 276 31.78 11.55 8.18
C ALA A 276 32.11 12.93 7.57
N SER A 277 33.34 13.37 7.77
CA SER A 277 33.84 14.67 7.31
C SER A 277 35.09 14.48 6.46
N LYS A 278 35.53 15.54 5.77
CA LYS A 278 36.79 15.54 5.01
C LYS A 278 37.99 15.07 5.84
N ASP A 279 37.97 15.33 7.15
CA ASP A 279 39.06 15.04 8.07
C ASP A 279 38.96 13.63 8.69
N THR A 280 37.78 13.01 8.66
CA THR A 280 37.51 11.72 9.34
C THR A 280 37.32 10.53 8.40
N GLY A 281 37.10 10.75 7.10
CA GLY A 281 36.85 9.69 6.12
C GLY A 281 35.49 9.00 6.31
N TRP A 282 35.23 7.92 5.56
CA TRP A 282 34.08 7.04 5.80
C TRP A 282 34.32 6.25 7.10
N LYS A 283 33.85 6.77 8.23
CA LYS A 283 33.81 6.03 9.49
C LYS A 283 32.58 5.12 9.53
N LEU A 284 32.59 4.11 8.68
CA LEU A 284 31.68 2.97 8.83
C LEU A 284 32.52 1.88 9.47
N ASP A 285 32.34 1.70 10.78
CA ASP A 285 32.94 0.55 11.43
C ASP A 285 32.36 -0.70 10.76
N SER A 286 33.24 -1.57 10.24
CA SER A 286 32.81 -2.86 9.70
C SER A 286 32.17 -3.64 10.85
N THR A 287 30.87 -3.92 10.73
CA THR A 287 30.07 -4.70 11.68
C THR A 287 30.86 -5.92 12.14
N GLY A 288 30.98 -6.11 13.45
CA GLY A 288 31.63 -7.29 13.99
C GLY A 288 30.91 -8.56 13.51
N ALA A 289 31.65 -9.63 13.22
CA ALA A 289 31.15 -10.87 12.61
C ALA A 289 30.03 -11.62 13.39
N THR A 290 29.52 -11.06 14.49
CA THR A 290 28.52 -11.68 15.38
C THR A 290 27.22 -10.91 15.51
N ASP A 291 27.13 -9.66 15.04
CA ASP A 291 25.93 -8.84 15.17
C ASP A 291 25.22 -8.71 13.81
N ILE A 292 23.94 -9.08 13.78
CA ILE A 292 23.08 -8.94 12.60
C ILE A 292 22.36 -7.60 12.72
N GLU A 293 22.64 -6.67 11.81
CA GLU A 293 21.92 -5.39 11.74
C GLU A 293 20.68 -5.54 10.84
N ASP A 294 19.50 -5.19 11.37
CA ASP A 294 18.23 -5.15 10.61
C ASP A 294 17.99 -3.73 10.11
N LEU A 295 18.41 -3.50 8.86
CA LEU A 295 18.30 -2.21 8.22
C LEU A 295 16.98 -2.15 7.47
N ARG A 296 16.06 -1.27 7.90
CA ARG A 296 14.77 -1.12 7.20
C ARG A 296 14.18 0.27 7.36
N PHE A 297 13.39 0.69 6.38
CA PHE A 297 12.50 1.84 6.48
C PHE A 297 11.29 1.65 5.57
N ARG A 298 10.26 2.47 5.76
CA ARG A 298 9.05 2.47 4.94
C ARG A 298 8.83 3.83 4.34
N PHE A 299 8.25 3.90 3.16
CA PHE A 299 7.79 5.16 2.59
C PHE A 299 6.52 4.92 1.76
N ILE A 300 5.84 6.01 1.40
CA ILE A 300 4.71 5.94 0.47
C ILE A 300 5.16 6.50 -0.86
N SER A 301 4.99 5.72 -1.92
CA SER A 301 5.11 6.23 -3.29
C SER A 301 3.78 6.19 -4.02
N GLY A 302 3.67 7.03 -5.04
CA GLY A 302 2.48 7.15 -5.89
C GLY A 302 1.54 8.29 -5.48
N ARG A 303 1.15 9.12 -6.46
CA ARG A 303 0.19 10.23 -6.26
C ARG A 303 -1.27 9.80 -6.39
N VAL A 304 -1.53 8.88 -7.32
CA VAL A 304 -2.88 8.41 -7.66
C VAL A 304 -3.20 7.19 -6.80
N PHE A 305 -2.38 6.16 -6.85
CA PHE A 305 -2.52 4.95 -6.04
C PHE A 305 -1.33 4.83 -5.09
N PRO A 306 -1.40 5.40 -3.87
CA PRO A 306 -0.30 5.33 -2.93
C PRO A 306 -0.08 3.88 -2.47
N LYS A 307 1.17 3.42 -2.52
CA LYS A 307 1.60 2.12 -1.99
C LYS A 307 2.50 2.30 -0.79
N ASN A 308 2.39 1.41 0.20
CA ASN A 308 3.37 1.34 1.27
C ASN A 308 4.56 0.50 0.80
N ILE A 309 5.70 1.14 0.61
CA ILE A 309 6.91 0.45 0.21
C ILE A 309 7.79 0.24 1.44
N GLU A 310 8.19 -0.99 1.68
CA GLU A 310 9.18 -1.35 2.69
C GLU A 310 10.48 -1.75 2.00
N LEU A 311 11.57 -1.05 2.31
CA LEU A 311 12.92 -1.52 1.95
C LEU A 311 13.55 -2.11 3.18
N SER A 312 14.14 -3.29 3.02
CA SER A 312 14.92 -3.91 4.08
C SER A 312 16.16 -4.61 3.55
N SER A 313 17.17 -4.70 4.39
CA SER A 313 18.38 -5.48 4.19
C SER A 313 18.83 -6.03 5.54
N LEU A 314 19.55 -7.14 5.50
CA LEU A 314 20.25 -7.66 6.65
C LEU A 314 21.74 -7.50 6.38
N ASP A 315 22.49 -7.04 7.38
CA ASP A 315 23.94 -7.19 7.32
C ASP A 315 24.32 -8.60 7.78
N TYR A 316 25.02 -9.32 6.91
CA TYR A 316 25.29 -10.74 7.07
C TYR A 316 26.63 -11.11 6.45
N ALA A 317 27.28 -12.14 7.00
CA ALA A 317 28.52 -12.68 6.45
C ALA A 317 28.26 -13.44 5.13
N GLY A 318 29.20 -13.37 4.20
CA GLY A 318 29.02 -13.88 2.82
C GLY A 318 28.69 -15.36 2.74
N GLU A 319 29.17 -16.15 3.70
CA GLU A 319 28.85 -17.58 3.85
C GLU A 319 27.34 -17.86 3.90
N TYR A 320 26.55 -16.96 4.50
CA TYR A 320 25.10 -17.14 4.59
C TYR A 320 24.38 -16.95 3.26
N LEU A 321 24.99 -16.24 2.30
CA LEU A 321 24.44 -16.10 0.96
C LEU A 321 24.52 -17.42 0.18
N GLU A 322 25.59 -18.19 0.39
CA GLU A 322 25.78 -19.51 -0.24
C GLU A 322 24.82 -20.56 0.34
N GLU A 323 24.48 -20.46 1.62
CA GLU A 323 23.54 -21.38 2.29
C GLU A 323 22.06 -21.06 1.98
N LEU A 324 21.77 -19.84 1.55
CA LEU A 324 20.42 -19.31 1.35
C LEU A 324 19.56 -20.14 0.37
N PRO A 325 20.02 -20.58 -0.82
CA PRO A 325 19.21 -21.37 -1.73
C PRO A 325 18.67 -22.66 -1.10
N THR A 326 19.52 -23.34 -0.32
CA THR A 326 19.14 -24.58 0.38
C THR A 326 18.11 -24.26 1.45
N ALA A 327 18.35 -23.21 2.23
CA ALA A 327 17.43 -22.74 3.26
C ALA A 327 16.05 -22.33 2.69
N LEU A 328 16.01 -21.72 1.50
CA LEU A 328 14.76 -21.35 0.83
C LEU A 328 13.90 -22.56 0.46
N MET A 329 14.53 -23.70 0.13
CA MET A 329 13.86 -24.95 -0.22
C MET A 329 13.50 -25.81 1.01
N SER A 330 14.11 -25.56 2.17
CA SER A 330 13.87 -26.28 3.43
C SER A 330 12.72 -25.70 4.25
N ALA A 331 12.09 -26.51 5.11
CA ALA A 331 11.16 -26.01 6.11
C ALA A 331 11.90 -25.22 7.20
N ASP A 332 11.26 -24.23 7.82
CA ASP A 332 11.91 -23.36 8.82
C ASP A 332 12.49 -24.12 10.02
N GLU A 333 11.85 -25.23 10.40
CA GLU A 333 12.26 -26.09 11.51
C GLU A 333 13.56 -26.87 11.21
N GLU A 334 13.94 -27.00 9.94
CA GLU A 334 15.10 -27.76 9.47
C GLU A 334 16.36 -26.89 9.31
N ILE A 335 16.24 -25.57 9.43
CA ILE A 335 17.37 -24.63 9.28
C ILE A 335 18.01 -24.40 10.64
N ASP A 336 19.17 -25.02 10.90
CA ASP A 336 19.87 -24.92 12.20
C ASP A 336 20.36 -23.50 12.52
N ASN A 337 20.81 -22.75 11.51
CA ASN A 337 21.35 -21.40 11.69
C ASN A 337 20.23 -20.34 11.71
N SER A 338 20.09 -19.64 12.84
CA SER A 338 19.07 -18.60 13.03
C SER A 338 19.20 -17.43 12.06
N THR A 339 20.42 -17.06 11.66
CA THR A 339 20.69 -15.98 10.70
C THR A 339 20.22 -16.37 9.31
N VAL A 340 20.58 -17.58 8.86
CA VAL A 340 20.17 -18.11 7.56
C VAL A 340 18.65 -18.31 7.52
N ARG A 341 18.04 -18.75 8.62
CA ARG A 341 16.58 -18.84 8.75
C ARG A 341 15.91 -17.48 8.61
N LEU A 342 16.43 -16.45 9.29
CA LEU A 342 15.92 -15.08 9.18
C LEU A 342 16.09 -14.54 7.76
N LEU A 343 17.24 -14.77 7.13
CA LEU A 343 17.52 -14.35 5.75
C LEU A 343 16.55 -15.01 4.76
N ALA A 344 16.36 -16.34 4.86
CA ALA A 344 15.40 -17.08 4.05
C ALA A 344 13.97 -16.58 4.25
N GLN A 345 13.59 -16.28 5.50
CA GLN A 345 12.29 -15.69 5.80
C GLN A 345 12.12 -14.32 5.13
N ARG A 346 13.10 -13.41 5.23
CA ARG A 346 13.02 -12.08 4.59
C ARG A 346 12.89 -12.17 3.07
N VAL A 347 13.60 -13.10 2.44
CA VAL A 347 13.48 -13.36 1.00
C VAL A 347 12.10 -13.91 0.62
N ARG A 348 11.52 -14.79 1.44
CA ARG A 348 10.16 -15.31 1.22
C ARG A 348 9.09 -14.24 1.41
N ASP A 349 9.26 -13.33 2.36
CA ASP A 349 8.33 -12.25 2.68
C ASP A 349 8.43 -11.08 1.68
N ALA A 350 9.56 -10.94 0.99
CA ALA A 350 9.78 -9.91 -0.04
C ALA A 350 8.89 -10.14 -1.27
N ASN A 351 8.37 -9.08 -1.89
CA ASN A 351 7.79 -9.14 -3.23
C ASN A 351 8.89 -9.11 -4.29
N THR A 352 9.88 -8.23 -4.10
CA THR A 352 10.95 -7.96 -5.06
C THR A 352 12.32 -8.12 -4.41
N LEU A 353 13.24 -8.78 -5.09
CA LEU A 353 14.63 -8.91 -4.69
C LEU A 353 15.48 -7.87 -5.39
N VAL A 354 16.20 -7.06 -4.62
CA VAL A 354 17.18 -6.10 -5.14
C VAL A 354 18.56 -6.74 -5.07
N LEU A 355 19.11 -7.13 -6.21
CA LEU A 355 20.42 -7.78 -6.29
C LEU A 355 21.50 -6.74 -6.57
N VAL A 356 22.45 -6.61 -5.65
CA VAL A 356 23.50 -5.59 -5.72
C VAL A 356 24.74 -6.13 -6.44
N ILE A 357 25.31 -5.32 -7.34
CA ILE A 357 26.55 -5.60 -8.06
C ILE A 357 27.58 -4.55 -7.66
N ASP A 358 28.70 -5.00 -7.10
CA ASP A 358 29.78 -4.12 -6.64
C ASP A 358 30.69 -3.70 -7.81
N VAL A 359 30.60 -2.43 -8.22
CA VAL A 359 31.39 -1.89 -9.33
C VAL A 359 32.87 -1.71 -8.96
N GLU A 360 33.20 -1.52 -7.69
CA GLU A 360 34.59 -1.40 -7.24
C GLU A 360 35.33 -2.71 -7.40
N ARG A 361 34.73 -3.82 -6.95
CA ARG A 361 35.26 -5.17 -7.18
C ARG A 361 35.42 -5.46 -8.67
N PHE A 362 34.41 -5.13 -9.48
CA PHE A 362 34.49 -5.25 -10.93
C PHE A 362 35.69 -4.46 -11.50
N HIS A 363 35.87 -3.21 -11.09
CA HIS A 363 36.95 -2.35 -11.58
C HIS A 363 38.34 -2.87 -11.19
N ASN A 364 38.45 -3.45 -9.99
CA ASN A 364 39.69 -4.02 -9.48
C ASN A 364 39.99 -5.44 -10.01
N ASN A 365 39.15 -5.98 -10.91
CA ASN A 365 39.20 -7.37 -11.39
C ASN A 365 39.12 -8.40 -10.25
N GLU A 366 38.38 -8.08 -9.19
CA GLU A 366 38.10 -9.01 -8.09
C GLU A 366 36.83 -9.83 -8.38
N PRO A 367 36.70 -11.04 -7.80
CA PRO A 367 35.46 -11.79 -7.85
C PRO A 367 34.27 -10.98 -7.32
N LEU A 368 33.19 -10.98 -8.10
CA LEU A 368 31.95 -10.31 -7.73
C LEU A 368 31.16 -11.09 -6.66
N ASP A 369 31.44 -12.39 -6.49
CA ASP A 369 30.75 -13.30 -5.57
C ASP A 369 29.21 -13.32 -5.76
N ILE A 370 28.76 -13.16 -7.01
CA ILE A 370 27.33 -13.14 -7.39
C ILE A 370 26.80 -14.50 -7.83
N GLU A 371 27.63 -15.54 -7.82
CA GLU A 371 27.27 -16.92 -8.17
C GLU A 371 26.04 -17.43 -7.38
N PRO A 372 25.90 -17.17 -6.06
CA PRO A 372 24.72 -17.61 -5.32
C PRO A 372 23.39 -17.01 -5.82
N TYR A 373 23.41 -15.88 -6.54
CA TYR A 373 22.19 -15.27 -7.06
C TYR A 373 21.43 -16.19 -7.99
N PHE A 374 22.11 -16.97 -8.83
CA PHE A 374 21.46 -17.88 -9.77
C PHE A 374 20.64 -18.94 -9.03
N ASP A 375 21.18 -19.50 -7.96
CA ASP A 375 20.51 -20.50 -7.15
C ASP A 375 19.37 -19.90 -6.32
N ILE A 376 19.54 -18.67 -5.82
CA ILE A 376 18.47 -17.91 -5.13
C ILE A 376 17.31 -17.64 -6.10
N LEU A 377 17.59 -17.18 -7.31
CA LEU A 377 16.57 -16.90 -8.33
C LEU A 377 15.80 -18.17 -8.73
N ASN A 378 16.50 -19.30 -8.82
CA ASN A 378 15.86 -20.59 -9.06
C ASN A 378 14.96 -21.03 -7.89
N ALA A 379 15.43 -20.85 -6.64
CA ALA A 379 14.66 -21.17 -5.44
C ALA A 379 13.48 -20.23 -5.19
N ALA A 380 13.60 -18.96 -5.60
CA ALA A 380 12.63 -17.88 -5.41
C ALA A 380 12.03 -17.40 -6.74
N SER A 381 11.68 -18.34 -7.62
CA SER A 381 11.21 -18.06 -9.00
C SER A 381 9.92 -17.25 -9.12
N ASN A 382 9.21 -16.98 -8.02
CA ASN A 382 7.99 -16.19 -7.98
C ASN A 382 8.21 -14.74 -7.53
N LYS A 383 9.45 -14.26 -7.50
CA LYS A 383 9.82 -12.91 -7.08
C LYS A 383 10.21 -12.05 -8.27
N ASP A 384 9.85 -10.77 -8.20
CA ASP A 384 10.40 -9.78 -9.12
C ASP A 384 11.85 -9.50 -8.76
N VAL A 385 12.65 -9.08 -9.75
CA VAL A 385 14.08 -8.85 -9.55
C VAL A 385 14.47 -7.47 -10.08
N LEU A 386 15.28 -6.77 -9.30
CA LEU A 386 15.86 -5.49 -9.65
C LEU A 386 17.37 -5.56 -9.51
N LEU A 387 18.09 -5.33 -10.60
CA LEU A 387 19.55 -5.30 -10.60
C LEU A 387 20.03 -3.88 -10.31
N VAL A 388 20.93 -3.74 -9.34
CA VAL A 388 21.48 -2.43 -8.93
C VAL A 388 23.00 -2.52 -8.90
N ALA A 389 23.67 -1.62 -9.62
CA ALA A 389 25.12 -1.45 -9.54
C ALA A 389 25.45 -0.35 -8.52
N THR A 390 26.17 -0.69 -7.46
CA THR A 390 26.62 0.25 -6.41
C THR A 390 28.06 0.69 -6.64
N LYS A 391 28.48 1.78 -5.99
CA LYS A 391 29.84 2.37 -6.14
C LYS A 391 30.14 2.76 -7.60
N CYS A 392 29.11 3.20 -8.31
CA CYS A 392 29.20 3.64 -9.70
C CYS A 392 29.98 4.94 -9.88
N ASP A 393 30.44 5.62 -8.83
CA ASP A 393 31.29 6.81 -8.94
C ASP A 393 32.59 6.49 -9.70
N ILE A 394 33.09 5.25 -9.59
CA ILE A 394 34.24 4.76 -10.35
C ILE A 394 33.97 4.74 -11.86
N LEU A 395 32.79 4.26 -12.28
CA LEU A 395 32.40 4.29 -13.69
C LEU A 395 31.98 5.68 -14.16
N ALA A 396 31.49 6.53 -13.26
CA ALA A 396 31.16 7.92 -13.56
C ALA A 396 32.40 8.72 -13.99
N GLU A 397 33.55 8.48 -13.35
CA GLU A 397 34.83 9.04 -13.80
C GLU A 397 35.21 8.55 -15.20
N GLY A 398 35.12 7.24 -15.43
CA GLY A 398 35.39 6.66 -16.76
C GLY A 398 34.44 7.16 -17.85
N PHE A 399 33.18 7.44 -17.50
CA PHE A 399 32.19 8.04 -18.39
C PHE A 399 32.57 9.48 -18.74
N ARG A 400 32.94 10.30 -17.75
CA ARG A 400 33.43 11.67 -17.96
C ARG A 400 34.65 11.69 -18.87
N ASP A 401 35.61 10.79 -18.63
CA ASP A 401 36.86 10.76 -19.40
C ASP A 401 36.64 10.32 -20.86
N LYS A 402 35.70 9.40 -21.10
CA LYS A 402 35.42 8.85 -22.45
C LYS A 402 34.43 9.70 -23.25
N GLN A 403 33.40 10.22 -22.61
CA GLN A 403 32.29 10.91 -23.27
C GLN A 403 32.31 12.43 -23.08
N ALA A 404 33.16 12.97 -22.18
CA ALA A 404 33.18 14.38 -21.79
C ALA A 404 31.82 14.90 -21.26
N LEU A 405 31.03 14.01 -20.67
CA LEU A 405 29.73 14.30 -20.05
C LEU A 405 29.79 14.00 -18.55
N GLU A 406 29.07 14.79 -17.75
CA GLU A 406 28.95 14.56 -16.32
C GLU A 406 27.80 13.60 -16.03
N ALA A 407 28.08 12.47 -15.37
CA ALA A 407 27.14 11.37 -15.17
C ALA A 407 25.84 11.76 -14.45
N TYR A 408 25.89 12.72 -13.51
CA TYR A 408 24.70 13.20 -12.79
C TYR A 408 23.81 14.13 -13.64
N GLN A 409 24.31 14.68 -14.75
CA GLN A 409 23.53 15.52 -15.67
C GLN A 409 22.94 14.71 -16.83
N TYR A 410 23.64 13.65 -17.23
CA TYR A 410 23.32 12.77 -18.34
C TYR A 410 23.12 11.34 -17.83
N PHE A 411 22.17 11.17 -16.91
CA PHE A 411 21.99 9.93 -16.16
C PHE A 411 21.52 8.77 -17.04
N ASP A 412 20.67 9.02 -18.03
CA ASP A 412 20.21 7.98 -18.97
C ASP A 412 21.37 7.45 -19.82
N GLU A 413 22.20 8.34 -20.37
CA GLU A 413 23.40 7.97 -21.13
C GLU A 413 24.44 7.27 -20.24
N PHE A 414 24.56 7.70 -18.98
CA PHE A 414 25.42 7.04 -18.00
C PHE A 414 24.93 5.62 -17.67
N LYS A 415 23.61 5.44 -17.53
CA LYS A 415 23.00 4.13 -17.28
C LYS A 415 23.23 3.17 -18.45
N GLU A 416 23.09 3.64 -19.69
CA GLU A 416 23.46 2.85 -20.88
C GLU A 416 24.94 2.46 -20.83
N PHE A 417 25.83 3.41 -20.54
CA PHE A 417 27.26 3.15 -20.43
C PHE A 417 27.61 2.11 -19.35
N VAL A 418 26.98 2.15 -18.18
CA VAL A 418 27.19 1.17 -17.10
C VAL A 418 26.72 -0.22 -17.54
N ASN A 419 25.53 -0.32 -18.13
CA ASN A 419 24.98 -1.58 -18.62
C ASN A 419 25.91 -2.20 -19.68
N ASP A 420 26.30 -1.42 -20.70
CA ASP A 420 27.23 -1.87 -21.74
C ASP A 420 28.56 -2.31 -21.14
N THR A 421 29.12 -1.52 -20.22
CA THR A 421 30.42 -1.83 -19.61
C THR A 421 30.37 -3.13 -18.82
N LEU A 422 29.36 -3.33 -17.97
CA LEU A 422 29.27 -4.53 -17.13
C LEU A 422 28.92 -5.77 -17.96
N ILE A 423 27.97 -5.68 -18.90
CA ILE A 423 27.50 -6.82 -19.71
C ILE A 423 28.55 -7.25 -20.73
N GLN A 424 29.30 -6.32 -21.32
CA GLN A 424 30.32 -6.65 -22.32
C GLN A 424 31.56 -7.29 -21.68
N ASN A 425 31.92 -6.86 -20.47
CA ASN A 425 33.19 -7.24 -19.84
C ASN A 425 33.06 -8.28 -18.71
N SER A 426 31.84 -8.57 -18.22
CA SER A 426 31.59 -9.64 -17.24
C SER A 426 30.57 -10.66 -17.76
N GLN A 427 31.04 -11.90 -17.95
CA GLN A 427 30.16 -13.00 -18.35
C GLN A 427 29.12 -13.32 -17.27
N ALA A 428 29.48 -13.23 -15.98
CA ALA A 428 28.56 -13.48 -14.88
C ALA A 428 27.42 -12.46 -14.87
N VAL A 429 27.74 -11.16 -15.04
CA VAL A 429 26.71 -10.11 -15.11
C VAL A 429 25.81 -10.28 -16.34
N ARG A 430 26.39 -10.64 -17.50
CA ARG A 430 25.61 -10.92 -18.71
C ARG A 430 24.60 -12.04 -18.49
N THR A 431 25.01 -13.15 -17.87
CA THR A 431 24.10 -14.26 -17.56
C THR A 431 23.02 -13.82 -16.58
N LEU A 432 23.37 -13.06 -15.54
CA LEU A 432 22.40 -12.54 -14.56
C LEU A 432 21.33 -11.66 -15.21
N VAL A 433 21.71 -10.78 -16.14
CA VAL A 433 20.76 -9.96 -16.91
C VAL A 433 19.85 -10.84 -17.77
N GLN A 434 20.37 -11.91 -18.38
CA GLN A 434 19.57 -12.84 -19.19
C GLN A 434 18.56 -13.62 -18.35
N ASP A 435 18.97 -14.12 -17.18
CA ASP A 435 18.12 -14.89 -16.27
C ASP A 435 17.04 -14.02 -15.60
N THR A 436 17.27 -12.70 -15.50
CA THR A 436 16.29 -11.72 -15.02
C THR A 436 15.48 -11.10 -16.15
N SER A 437 15.28 -11.83 -17.25
CA SER A 437 14.47 -11.42 -18.41
C SER A 437 14.93 -10.12 -19.09
N GLY A 438 16.23 -9.84 -19.08
CA GLY A 438 16.81 -8.63 -19.66
C GLY A 438 16.65 -7.39 -18.78
N SER A 439 16.52 -7.56 -17.46
CA SER A 439 16.43 -6.46 -16.52
C SER A 439 17.64 -5.53 -16.63
N GLU A 440 17.38 -4.24 -16.84
CA GLU A 440 18.41 -3.22 -16.86
C GLU A 440 19.03 -3.03 -15.46
N ILE A 441 20.35 -2.92 -15.42
CA ILE A 441 21.12 -2.63 -14.22
C ILE A 441 20.99 -1.14 -13.90
N HIS A 442 20.49 -0.81 -12.72
CA HIS A 442 20.35 0.58 -12.29
C HIS A 442 21.59 1.06 -11.54
N PRO A 443 22.34 2.06 -12.03
CA PRO A 443 23.53 2.56 -11.34
C PRO A 443 23.15 3.50 -10.19
N VAL A 444 23.83 3.35 -9.06
CA VAL A 444 23.69 4.24 -7.90
C VAL A 444 25.05 4.50 -7.27
N TYR A 445 25.27 5.74 -6.83
CA TYR A 445 26.51 6.12 -6.16
C TYR A 445 26.35 7.40 -5.33
N TYR A 446 27.29 7.60 -4.42
CA TYR A 446 27.51 8.89 -3.77
C TYR A 446 28.54 9.66 -4.57
N GLN A 447 28.31 10.94 -4.81
CA GLN A 447 29.33 11.77 -5.44
C GLN A 447 30.50 11.91 -4.47
N THR A 448 31.70 11.53 -4.90
CA THR A 448 32.91 11.55 -4.06
C THR A 448 33.92 12.57 -4.57
N THR A 449 34.78 13.04 -3.67
CA THR A 449 35.97 13.84 -3.97
C THR A 449 37.16 13.26 -3.22
N THR A 450 38.38 13.57 -3.66
CA THR A 450 39.59 13.07 -3.02
C THR A 450 40.06 14.04 -1.93
N ASN A 451 40.33 13.55 -0.72
CA ASN A 451 40.93 14.35 0.35
C ASN A 451 42.46 14.50 0.17
N GLU A 452 43.12 15.23 1.07
CA GLU A 452 44.57 15.46 1.02
C GLU A 452 45.40 14.17 1.17
N ASN A 453 44.80 13.10 1.69
CA ASN A 453 45.43 11.78 1.86
C ASN A 453 45.23 10.85 0.65
N GLY A 454 44.52 11.30 -0.40
CA GLY A 454 44.22 10.46 -1.56
C GLY A 454 42.99 9.55 -1.39
N GLU A 455 42.24 9.70 -0.30
CA GLU A 455 41.06 8.88 0.01
C GLU A 455 39.79 9.52 -0.57
N ARG A 456 38.83 8.70 -1.03
CA ARG A 456 37.52 9.16 -1.48
C ARG A 456 36.64 9.51 -0.29
N VAL A 457 36.13 10.74 -0.27
CA VAL A 457 35.18 11.23 0.74
C VAL A 457 33.92 11.77 0.07
N PRO A 458 32.74 11.67 0.71
CA PRO A 458 31.50 12.10 0.09
C PRO A 458 31.48 13.63 -0.11
N MET A 459 31.00 14.06 -1.27
CA MET A 459 30.66 15.45 -1.54
C MET A 459 29.35 15.78 -0.84
N ARG A 460 29.30 16.95 -0.21
CA ARG A 460 28.09 17.46 0.45
C ARG A 460 27.51 18.62 -0.35
N ASN A 461 26.18 18.74 -0.37
CA ASN A 461 25.48 19.86 -1.00
C ASN A 461 25.50 21.10 -0.08
N GLN A 462 24.85 22.19 -0.51
CA GLN A 462 24.80 23.44 0.26
C GLN A 462 24.12 23.31 1.63
N ASN A 463 23.29 22.28 1.81
CA ASN A 463 22.59 21.98 3.06
C ASN A 463 23.41 21.08 3.99
N GLY A 464 24.61 20.66 3.57
CA GLY A 464 25.47 19.75 4.34
C GLY A 464 25.12 18.27 4.18
N ASN A 465 24.14 17.92 3.34
CA ASN A 465 23.77 16.52 3.08
C ASN A 465 24.70 15.91 2.02
N VAL A 466 24.97 14.61 2.13
CA VAL A 466 25.73 13.88 1.09
C VAL A 466 24.99 13.93 -0.26
N GLN A 467 25.74 14.00 -1.36
CA GLN A 467 25.17 14.01 -2.70
C GLN A 467 25.05 12.58 -3.23
N THR A 468 23.82 12.20 -3.56
CA THR A 468 23.38 10.89 -4.05
C THR A 468 22.99 11.01 -5.52
N VAL A 469 23.31 10.00 -6.32
CA VAL A 469 22.96 9.96 -7.76
C VAL A 469 22.37 8.59 -8.09
N GLY A 470 21.26 8.58 -8.85
CA GLY A 470 20.56 7.35 -9.25
C GLY A 470 19.56 6.83 -8.23
N PHE A 471 19.57 7.36 -7.00
CA PHE A 471 18.77 6.85 -5.90
C PHE A 471 17.30 7.27 -6.01
N ASP A 472 17.03 8.50 -6.46
CA ASP A 472 15.71 9.08 -6.66
C ASP A 472 14.99 8.47 -7.86
N GLU A 473 15.67 8.28 -9.00
CA GLU A 473 15.05 7.59 -10.15
C GLU A 473 14.72 6.14 -9.80
N LEU A 474 15.58 5.49 -9.01
CA LEU A 474 15.30 4.14 -8.53
C LEU A 474 14.15 4.13 -7.50
N LEU A 475 13.95 5.19 -6.70
CA LEU A 475 12.81 5.26 -5.77
C LEU A 475 11.50 5.40 -6.54
N GLN A 476 11.51 6.21 -7.60
CA GLN A 476 10.38 6.35 -8.52
C GLN A 476 10.10 5.02 -9.25
N LYS A 477 11.14 4.27 -9.64
CA LYS A 477 10.98 2.94 -10.26
C LYS A 477 10.38 1.91 -9.31
N MET A 478 10.64 2.03 -8.01
CA MET A 478 10.08 1.14 -6.98
C MET A 478 8.64 1.47 -6.60
N GLY A 479 8.06 2.57 -7.11
CA GLY A 479 6.73 3.02 -6.68
C GLY A 479 6.05 4.08 -7.52
#